data_AF-A0A2P6PCL5-F1
#
_entry.id   AF-A0A2P6PCL5-F1
#
_cell.length_a   1.000
_cell.length_b   1.000
_cell.length_c   1.000
_cell.angle_alpha   90.00
_cell.angle_beta   90.00
_cell.angle_gamma   90.00
#
_symmetry.space_group_name_H-M   'P 1'
#
loop_
_entity.id
_entity.type
_entity.pdbx_description
1 polymer ?
#
loop_
_entity_poly.entity_id
_entity_poly.type
_entity_poly.pdbx_seq_one_letter_code
_entity_poly.pdbx_strand_id
1 'polypeptide(L)'
;MKFNSVKGAYDLPHMVIKTQISKLLNSVNSIHNNGLLHLSLCDISNYVVINNNWYIINVGGTLNQRNRQLMVTKDFESFGNMLKTHVLLDTSWRESNDFLNTLANVSNANVCPNRLVQILLDNAFFKSSYERLQTFSEIHHGWVDRRRSCRMLNNAISSGAFNCYITNGGWDHVPMSYVLSQVYWYQNSPANNKYDGQQITSLMRFCRNVFEHYHQYRGNVNLIENEMRRLWPGFLETLLYYY
;
A
#
# COMPACT_ATOMS: atom_id res chain seq x y z
N MET A 1 -32.73 13.03 10.61
CA MET A 1 -31.47 12.36 10.21
C MET A 1 -30.55 13.46 9.66
N LYS A 2 -29.35 13.68 10.21
CA LYS A 2 -28.43 14.71 9.70
C LYS A 2 -27.57 14.09 8.60
N PHE A 3 -27.68 14.63 7.38
CA PHE A 3 -26.79 14.28 6.27
C PHE A 3 -25.63 15.27 6.28
N ASN A 4 -24.42 14.78 6.54
CA ASN A 4 -23.21 15.58 6.40
C ASN A 4 -22.54 15.22 5.07
N SER A 5 -21.98 16.22 4.39
CA SER A 5 -21.18 15.98 3.19
C SER A 5 -19.80 15.42 3.55
N VAL A 6 -19.18 14.67 2.64
CA VAL A 6 -17.81 14.13 2.82
C VAL A 6 -16.76 15.25 2.97
N LYS A 7 -17.11 16.50 2.65
CA LYS A 7 -16.23 17.68 2.75
C LYS A 7 -15.77 17.98 4.19
N GLY A 8 -16.38 17.38 5.21
CA GLY A 8 -15.96 17.46 6.62
C GLY A 8 -15.04 16.32 7.09
N ALA A 9 -14.54 15.48 6.18
CA ALA A 9 -13.73 14.31 6.51
C ALA A 9 -12.30 14.62 7.02
N TYR A 10 -11.83 15.86 6.89
CA TYR A 10 -10.45 16.25 7.21
C TYR A 10 -10.09 16.07 8.69
N ASP A 11 -11.07 16.08 9.58
CA ASP A 11 -10.85 15.95 11.02
C ASP A 11 -10.89 14.48 11.50
N LEU A 12 -11.11 13.52 10.60
CA LEU A 12 -11.15 12.11 10.95
C LEU A 12 -9.74 11.53 11.09
N PRO A 13 -9.50 10.65 12.09
CA PRO A 13 -8.25 9.91 12.18
C PRO A 13 -7.98 9.13 10.89
N HIS A 14 -6.72 9.05 10.46
CA HIS A 14 -6.31 8.34 9.23
C HIS A 14 -6.86 6.90 9.16
N MET A 15 -6.95 6.21 10.30
CA MET A 15 -7.52 4.85 10.37
C MET A 15 -8.99 4.81 9.96
N VAL A 16 -9.78 5.82 10.33
CA VAL A 16 -11.18 5.95 9.94
C VAL A 16 -11.26 6.21 8.44
N ILE A 17 -10.42 7.12 7.91
CA ILE A 17 -10.36 7.43 6.48
C ILE A 17 -10.04 6.16 5.66
N LYS A 18 -8.99 5.41 6.02
CA LYS A 18 -8.64 4.13 5.37
C LYS A 18 -9.82 3.16 5.36
N THR A 19 -10.51 3.04 6.48
CA THR A 19 -11.69 2.15 6.61
C THR A 19 -12.81 2.58 5.66
N GLN A 20 -13.09 3.89 5.55
CA GLN A 20 -14.12 4.39 4.65
C GLN A 20 -13.73 4.18 3.18
N ILE A 21 -12.48 4.43 2.80
CA ILE A 21 -11.99 4.20 1.43
C ILE A 21 -12.14 2.71 1.06
N SER A 22 -11.79 1.79 1.96
CA SER A 22 -11.97 0.35 1.75
C SER A 22 -13.43 -0.03 1.51
N LYS A 23 -14.36 0.53 2.30
CA LYS A 23 -15.81 0.32 2.10
C LYS A 23 -16.30 0.88 0.75
N LEU A 24 -15.81 2.04 0.36
CA LEU A 24 -16.17 2.65 -0.93
C LEU A 24 -15.63 1.83 -2.11
N LEU A 25 -14.38 1.33 -2.05
CA LEU A 25 -13.83 0.43 -3.07
C LEU A 25 -14.70 -0.82 -3.24
N ASN A 26 -15.11 -1.44 -2.14
CA ASN A 26 -16.02 -2.59 -2.17
C ASN A 26 -17.40 -2.23 -2.72
N SER A 27 -17.89 -1.01 -2.47
CA SER A 27 -19.15 -0.51 -3.01
C SER A 27 -19.07 -0.32 -4.53
N VAL A 28 -17.99 0.28 -5.04
CA VAL A 28 -17.73 0.39 -6.49
C VAL A 28 -17.68 -1.00 -7.12
N ASN A 29 -16.96 -1.94 -6.49
CA ASN A 29 -16.90 -3.31 -6.97
C ASN A 29 -18.28 -3.99 -7.01
N SER A 30 -19.11 -3.78 -5.97
CA SER A 30 -20.47 -4.29 -5.90
C SER A 30 -21.35 -3.73 -7.03
N ILE A 31 -21.26 -2.42 -7.31
CA ILE A 31 -21.95 -1.78 -8.44
C ILE A 31 -21.58 -2.50 -9.75
N HIS A 32 -20.28 -2.71 -10.01
CA HIS A 32 -19.82 -3.39 -11.23
C HIS A 32 -20.21 -4.86 -11.31
N ASN A 33 -20.22 -5.58 -10.18
CA ASN A 33 -20.64 -6.98 -10.13
C ASN A 33 -22.14 -7.16 -10.38
N ASN A 34 -22.96 -6.16 -10.06
CA ASN A 34 -24.38 -6.13 -10.39
C ASN A 34 -24.67 -5.64 -11.83
N GLY A 35 -23.64 -5.48 -12.66
CA GLY A 35 -23.80 -5.01 -14.04
C GLY A 35 -24.19 -3.54 -14.14
N LEU A 36 -23.83 -2.73 -13.14
CA LEU A 36 -24.09 -1.30 -13.08
C LEU A 36 -22.78 -0.51 -13.19
N LEU A 37 -22.92 0.79 -13.43
CA LEU A 37 -21.84 1.78 -13.48
C LEU A 37 -22.25 3.04 -12.75
N HIS A 38 -21.28 3.75 -12.20
CA HIS A 38 -21.54 5.01 -11.53
C HIS A 38 -21.38 6.23 -12.45
N LEU A 39 -20.32 6.31 -13.27
CA LEU A 39 -20.03 7.35 -14.25
C LEU A 39 -19.69 8.76 -13.71
N SER A 40 -19.94 9.04 -12.44
CA SER A 40 -19.72 10.36 -11.81
C SER A 40 -19.03 10.30 -10.44
N LEU A 41 -18.18 9.29 -10.19
CA LEU A 41 -17.54 9.09 -8.87
C LEU A 41 -16.59 10.23 -8.46
N CYS A 42 -16.25 11.15 -9.36
CA CYS A 42 -15.43 12.33 -9.05
C CYS A 42 -16.18 13.39 -8.24
N ASP A 43 -17.52 13.45 -8.32
CA ASP A 43 -18.33 14.48 -7.68
C ASP A 43 -18.73 14.05 -6.26
N ILE A 44 -18.40 14.89 -5.29
CA ILE A 44 -18.70 14.69 -3.87
C ILE A 44 -20.21 14.64 -3.57
N SER A 45 -21.05 15.19 -4.47
CA SER A 45 -22.51 15.12 -4.37
C SER A 45 -23.05 13.69 -4.45
N ASN A 46 -22.25 12.75 -4.98
CA ASN A 46 -22.61 11.33 -5.08
C ASN A 46 -22.22 10.52 -3.83
N TYR A 47 -21.82 11.20 -2.76
CA TYR A 47 -21.46 10.59 -1.50
C TYR A 47 -22.24 11.18 -0.35
N VAL A 48 -22.75 10.31 0.53
CA VAL A 48 -23.46 10.73 1.75
C VAL A 48 -22.82 10.09 2.98
N VAL A 49 -22.83 10.84 4.09
CA VAL A 49 -22.41 10.32 5.39
C VAL A 49 -23.62 10.04 6.25
N ILE A 50 -23.81 8.77 6.64
CA ILE A 50 -24.86 8.33 7.57
C ILE A 50 -24.18 7.57 8.69
N ASN A 51 -24.40 7.98 9.94
CA ASN A 51 -23.79 7.35 11.13
C ASN A 51 -22.26 7.15 10.98
N ASN A 52 -21.55 8.19 10.52
CA ASN A 52 -20.10 8.18 10.26
C ASN A 52 -19.62 7.16 9.22
N ASN A 53 -20.51 6.61 8.39
CA ASN A 53 -20.17 5.75 7.26
C ASN A 53 -20.43 6.46 5.94
N TRP A 54 -19.54 6.28 4.98
CA TRP A 54 -19.63 6.87 3.65
C TRP A 54 -20.32 5.90 2.69
N TYR A 55 -21.28 6.42 1.95
CA TYR A 55 -22.07 5.66 0.98
C TYR A 55 -22.05 6.32 -0.37
N ILE A 56 -22.03 5.50 -1.43
CA ILE A 56 -22.18 5.94 -2.81
C ILE A 56 -23.68 5.97 -3.15
N ILE A 57 -24.14 7.06 -3.76
CA ILE A 57 -25.52 7.23 -4.24
C ILE A 57 -25.52 7.61 -5.72
N ASN A 58 -26.69 7.67 -6.36
CA ASN A 58 -26.86 8.10 -7.76
C ASN A 58 -26.12 7.21 -8.79
N VAL A 59 -26.40 5.90 -8.80
CA VAL A 59 -25.89 4.99 -9.84
C VAL A 59 -26.28 5.51 -11.24
N GLY A 60 -25.26 5.79 -12.07
CA GLY A 60 -25.43 6.50 -13.33
C GLY A 60 -25.90 5.65 -14.53
N GLY A 61 -25.79 4.32 -14.46
CA GLY A 61 -26.30 3.47 -15.55
C GLY A 61 -25.94 2.00 -15.48
N THR A 62 -26.11 1.32 -16.61
CA THR A 62 -25.84 -0.11 -16.79
C THR A 62 -24.52 -0.34 -17.51
N LEU A 63 -23.85 -1.44 -17.15
CA LEU A 63 -22.57 -1.84 -17.71
C LEU A 63 -22.78 -2.56 -19.04
N ASN A 64 -22.40 -1.92 -20.14
CA ASN A 64 -22.40 -2.56 -21.45
C ASN A 64 -21.22 -3.54 -21.55
N GLN A 65 -21.49 -4.82 -21.88
CA GLN A 65 -20.46 -5.84 -21.99
C GLN A 65 -19.37 -5.51 -23.01
N ARG A 66 -19.70 -4.80 -24.10
CA ARG A 66 -18.73 -4.48 -25.17
C ARG A 66 -17.62 -3.53 -24.72
N ASN A 67 -17.91 -2.62 -23.77
CA ASN A 67 -16.98 -1.60 -23.29
C ASN A 67 -16.71 -1.73 -21.78
N ARG A 68 -16.97 -2.91 -21.21
CA ARG A 68 -16.93 -3.15 -19.76
C ARG A 68 -15.63 -2.64 -19.12
N GLN A 69 -14.48 -3.03 -19.67
CA GLN A 69 -13.19 -2.67 -19.09
C GLN A 69 -12.98 -1.15 -19.08
N LEU A 70 -13.19 -0.49 -20.24
CA LEU A 70 -13.02 0.95 -20.37
C LEU A 70 -13.90 1.74 -19.39
N MET A 71 -15.15 1.31 -19.20
CA MET A 71 -16.07 2.02 -18.30
C MET A 71 -15.73 1.78 -16.83
N VAL A 72 -15.30 0.56 -16.47
CA VAL A 72 -14.79 0.26 -15.12
C VAL A 72 -13.55 1.10 -14.81
N THR A 73 -12.59 1.19 -15.74
CA THR A 73 -11.40 2.04 -15.60
C THR A 73 -11.79 3.49 -15.32
N LYS A 74 -12.73 4.05 -16.09
CA LYS A 74 -13.21 5.42 -15.90
C LYS A 74 -13.85 5.65 -14.53
N ASP A 75 -14.59 4.68 -14.00
CA ASP A 75 -15.16 4.75 -12.65
C ASP A 75 -14.04 4.81 -11.59
N PHE A 76 -13.02 3.97 -11.69
CA PHE A 76 -11.90 3.98 -10.74
C PHE A 76 -11.00 5.22 -10.88
N GLU A 77 -10.78 5.74 -12.09
CA GLU A 77 -10.13 7.02 -12.31
C GLU A 77 -10.91 8.17 -11.65
N SER A 78 -12.22 8.19 -11.85
CA SER A 78 -13.11 9.18 -11.23
C SER A 78 -13.09 9.10 -9.70
N PHE A 79 -13.10 7.87 -9.16
CA PHE A 79 -12.96 7.62 -7.73
C PHE A 79 -11.61 8.11 -7.19
N GLY A 80 -10.51 7.83 -7.89
CA GLY A 80 -9.18 8.31 -7.52
C GLY A 80 -9.09 9.83 -7.51
N ASN A 81 -9.71 10.49 -8.49
CA ASN A 81 -9.79 11.94 -8.55
C ASN A 81 -10.58 12.52 -7.37
N MET A 82 -11.70 11.90 -6.97
CA MET A 82 -12.43 12.31 -5.75
C MET A 82 -11.54 12.17 -4.52
N LEU A 83 -10.86 11.04 -4.34
CA LEU A 83 -9.97 10.84 -3.20
C LEU A 83 -8.87 11.90 -3.16
N LYS A 84 -8.19 12.12 -4.28
CA LYS A 84 -7.11 13.12 -4.39
C LYS A 84 -7.58 14.55 -4.11
N THR A 85 -8.80 14.89 -4.54
CA THR A 85 -9.29 16.28 -4.49
C THR A 85 -10.04 16.61 -3.20
N HIS A 86 -10.54 15.60 -2.48
CA HIS A 86 -11.48 15.82 -1.37
C HIS A 86 -11.18 15.02 -0.10
N VAL A 87 -10.34 13.98 -0.15
CA VAL A 87 -10.12 13.08 0.98
C VAL A 87 -8.64 13.04 1.39
N LEU A 88 -7.75 12.75 0.45
CA LEU A 88 -6.31 12.58 0.63
C LEU A 88 -5.57 13.87 0.25
N LEU A 89 -5.96 14.98 0.88
CA LEU A 89 -5.38 16.31 0.62
C LEU A 89 -3.98 16.50 1.20
N ASP A 90 -3.66 15.76 2.27
CA ASP A 90 -2.39 15.89 2.96
C ASP A 90 -1.26 15.22 2.16
N THR A 91 -0.47 16.04 1.48
CA THR A 91 0.67 15.60 0.67
C THR A 91 1.82 15.04 1.52
N SER A 92 1.85 15.30 2.82
CA SER A 92 2.84 14.71 3.74
C SER A 92 2.57 13.22 3.99
N TRP A 93 1.35 12.75 3.70
CA TRP A 93 0.97 11.36 3.85
C TRP A 93 1.44 10.53 2.65
N ARG A 94 2.73 10.18 2.62
CA ARG A 94 3.37 9.51 1.47
C ARG A 94 2.63 8.26 0.97
N GLU A 95 2.10 7.44 1.86
CA GLU A 95 1.37 6.22 1.49
C GLU A 95 0.08 6.51 0.72
N SER A 96 -0.52 7.68 0.95
CA SER A 96 -1.69 8.12 0.19
C SER A 96 -1.33 8.34 -1.28
N ASN A 97 -0.16 8.93 -1.55
CA ASN A 97 0.33 9.13 -2.91
C ASN A 97 0.68 7.78 -3.57
N ASP A 98 1.34 6.88 -2.84
CA ASP A 98 1.68 5.55 -3.35
C ASP A 98 0.42 4.72 -3.66
N PHE A 99 -0.63 4.84 -2.82
CA PHE A 99 -1.93 4.24 -3.07
C PHE A 99 -2.62 4.84 -4.30
N LEU A 100 -2.66 6.17 -4.44
CA LEU A 100 -3.25 6.84 -5.61
C LEU A 100 -2.52 6.49 -6.91
N ASN A 101 -1.19 6.38 -6.87
CA ASN A 101 -0.39 5.91 -8.00
C ASN A 101 -0.72 4.47 -8.35
N THR A 102 -0.84 3.59 -7.33
CA THR A 102 -1.27 2.21 -7.53
C THR A 102 -2.64 2.15 -8.19
N LEU A 103 -3.61 2.93 -7.68
CA LEU A 103 -4.96 3.05 -8.23
C LEU A 103 -4.95 3.44 -9.70
N ALA A 104 -4.21 4.49 -10.07
CA ALA A 104 -4.08 4.92 -11.46
C ALA A 104 -3.47 3.82 -12.34
N ASN A 105 -2.41 3.15 -11.87
CA ASN A 105 -1.72 2.12 -12.64
C ASN A 105 -2.57 0.86 -12.85
N VAL A 106 -3.21 0.34 -11.79
CA VAL A 106 -4.00 -0.89 -11.88
C VAL A 106 -5.33 -0.68 -12.60
N SER A 107 -5.89 0.53 -12.55
CA SER A 107 -7.11 0.85 -13.30
C SER A 107 -6.89 0.83 -14.81
N ASN A 108 -5.68 1.16 -15.25
CA ASN A 108 -5.24 1.07 -16.64
C ASN A 108 -4.79 -0.34 -17.04
N ALA A 109 -4.61 -1.25 -16.09
CA ALA A 109 -4.29 -2.62 -16.39
C ALA A 109 -5.55 -3.37 -16.86
N ASN A 110 -5.40 -4.27 -17.84
CA ASN A 110 -6.49 -5.14 -18.31
C ASN A 110 -6.77 -6.27 -17.30
N VAL A 111 -7.23 -5.89 -16.10
CA VAL A 111 -7.46 -6.77 -14.95
C VAL A 111 -8.94 -6.77 -14.62
N CYS A 112 -9.49 -7.94 -14.22
CA CYS A 112 -10.90 -8.03 -13.86
C CYS A 112 -11.22 -7.16 -12.62
N PRO A 113 -12.44 -6.58 -12.51
CA PRO A 113 -12.77 -5.61 -11.45
C PRO A 113 -12.53 -6.14 -10.03
N ASN A 114 -12.93 -7.40 -9.76
CA ASN A 114 -12.71 -8.04 -8.47
C ASN A 114 -11.22 -8.15 -8.12
N ARG A 115 -10.38 -8.51 -9.10
CA ARG A 115 -8.94 -8.61 -8.88
C ARG A 115 -8.30 -7.24 -8.70
N LEU A 116 -8.77 -6.23 -9.43
CA LEU A 116 -8.35 -4.85 -9.27
C LEU A 116 -8.61 -4.38 -7.82
N VAL A 117 -9.84 -4.54 -7.32
CA VAL A 117 -10.20 -4.14 -5.95
C VAL A 117 -9.38 -4.91 -4.92
N GLN A 118 -9.15 -6.20 -5.13
CA GLN A 118 -8.28 -7.00 -4.26
C GLN A 118 -6.85 -6.43 -4.22
N ILE A 119 -6.24 -6.11 -5.38
CA ILE A 119 -4.90 -5.51 -5.43
C ILE A 119 -4.86 -4.17 -4.68
N LEU A 120 -5.90 -3.35 -4.79
CA LEU A 120 -6.00 -2.09 -4.07
C LEU A 120 -6.10 -2.29 -2.56
N LEU A 121 -6.93 -3.23 -2.11
CA LEU A 121 -7.12 -3.52 -0.69
C LEU A 121 -5.88 -4.17 -0.06
N ASP A 122 -5.09 -4.92 -0.84
CA ASP A 122 -3.83 -5.50 -0.40
C ASP A 122 -2.68 -4.47 -0.34
N ASN A 123 -2.90 -3.23 -0.80
CA ASN A 123 -1.92 -2.17 -0.79
C ASN A 123 -1.46 -1.82 0.64
N ALA A 124 -0.19 -1.45 0.77
CA ALA A 124 0.44 -1.09 2.04
C ALA A 124 -0.28 0.06 2.78
N PHE A 125 -1.03 0.90 2.05
CA PHE A 125 -1.87 1.95 2.60
C PHE A 125 -2.92 1.42 3.58
N PHE A 126 -3.54 0.26 3.34
CA PHE A 126 -4.58 -0.28 4.23
C PHE A 126 -4.02 -1.10 5.41
N LYS A 127 -2.72 -1.43 5.38
CA LYS A 127 -2.08 -2.22 6.43
C LYS A 127 -1.76 -1.37 7.67
N SER A 128 -1.94 -1.95 8.84
CA SER A 128 -1.41 -1.46 10.12
C SER A 128 0.11 -1.58 10.16
N SER A 129 0.77 -0.88 11.10
CA SER A 129 2.23 -1.00 11.26
C SER A 129 2.68 -2.45 11.53
N TYR A 130 1.89 -3.22 12.28
CA TYR A 130 2.18 -4.65 12.49
C TYR A 130 2.12 -5.45 11.18
N GLU A 131 1.03 -5.32 10.42
CA GLU A 131 0.87 -6.02 9.15
C GLU A 131 1.95 -5.61 8.13
N ARG A 132 2.37 -4.34 8.13
CA ARG A 132 3.46 -3.85 7.29
C ARG A 132 4.79 -4.51 7.64
N LEU A 133 5.14 -4.59 8.93
CA LEU A 133 6.34 -5.32 9.35
C LEU A 133 6.25 -6.82 9.03
N GLN A 134 5.10 -7.44 9.29
CA GLN A 134 4.86 -8.85 8.97
C GLN A 134 5.02 -9.14 7.48
N THR A 135 4.55 -8.23 6.62
CA THR A 135 4.60 -8.38 5.15
C THR A 135 6.05 -8.56 4.65
N PHE A 136 7.04 -7.92 5.27
CA PHE A 136 8.45 -8.16 4.92
C PHE A 136 8.88 -9.62 5.15
N SER A 137 8.44 -10.22 6.26
CA SER A 137 8.72 -11.62 6.55
C SER A 137 8.03 -12.56 5.57
N GLU A 138 6.77 -12.30 5.24
CA GLU A 138 6.00 -13.09 4.26
C GLU A 138 6.62 -13.04 2.85
N ILE A 139 6.99 -11.84 2.39
CA ILE A 139 7.66 -11.64 1.10
C ILE A 139 8.98 -12.41 1.06
N HIS A 140 9.82 -12.23 2.08
CA HIS A 140 11.12 -12.89 2.13
C HIS A 140 11.00 -14.42 2.17
N HIS A 141 10.12 -14.98 3.01
CA HIS A 141 9.91 -16.43 3.06
C HIS A 141 9.36 -16.99 1.75
N GLY A 142 8.36 -16.33 1.14
CA GLY A 142 7.82 -16.76 -0.14
C GLY A 142 8.84 -16.69 -1.29
N TRP A 143 9.75 -15.72 -1.24
CA TRP A 143 10.86 -15.56 -2.19
C TRP A 143 11.92 -16.65 -2.01
N VAL A 144 12.39 -16.91 -0.78
CA VAL A 144 13.41 -17.95 -0.49
C VAL A 144 12.90 -19.35 -0.80
N ASP A 145 11.67 -19.68 -0.36
CA ASP A 145 11.13 -21.03 -0.50
C ASP A 145 10.74 -21.36 -1.95
N ARG A 146 10.87 -20.42 -2.90
CA ARG A 146 10.36 -20.48 -4.29
C ARG A 146 8.88 -20.88 -4.40
N ARG A 147 8.14 -20.91 -3.28
CA ARG A 147 6.70 -21.17 -3.19
C ARG A 147 5.90 -20.17 -4.03
N ARG A 148 6.44 -18.95 -4.15
CA ARG A 148 5.99 -17.93 -5.09
C ARG A 148 7.22 -17.51 -5.90
N SER A 149 7.45 -18.17 -7.03
CA SER A 149 8.45 -17.69 -8.01
C SER A 149 8.02 -16.31 -8.51
N CYS A 150 8.46 -15.25 -7.82
CA CYS A 150 8.13 -13.87 -8.17
C CYS A 150 9.12 -13.43 -9.25
N ARG A 151 8.92 -13.94 -10.47
CA ARG A 151 9.73 -13.58 -11.65
C ARG A 151 9.82 -12.06 -11.81
N MET A 152 8.72 -11.36 -11.52
CA MET A 152 8.66 -9.90 -11.52
C MET A 152 9.59 -9.28 -10.48
N LEU A 153 9.56 -9.73 -9.23
CA LEU A 153 10.47 -9.27 -8.18
C LEU A 153 11.93 -9.55 -8.51
N ASN A 154 12.25 -10.75 -9.00
CA ASN A 154 13.62 -11.07 -9.43
C ASN A 154 14.09 -10.15 -10.56
N ASN A 155 13.24 -9.94 -11.57
CA ASN A 155 13.55 -9.03 -12.67
C ASN A 155 13.73 -7.59 -12.16
N ALA A 156 12.90 -7.13 -11.21
CA ALA A 156 12.99 -5.79 -10.63
C ALA A 156 14.26 -5.58 -9.81
N ILE A 157 14.68 -6.60 -9.05
CA ILE A 157 15.96 -6.60 -8.34
C ILE A 157 17.12 -6.50 -9.35
N SER A 158 17.09 -7.29 -10.43
CA SER A 158 18.14 -7.27 -11.46
C SER A 158 18.13 -6.03 -12.37
N SER A 159 16.97 -5.40 -12.59
CA SER A 159 16.84 -4.23 -13.46
C SER A 159 17.13 -2.90 -12.77
N GLY A 160 17.42 -2.92 -11.46
CA GLY A 160 17.78 -1.74 -10.69
C GLY A 160 16.60 -0.92 -10.18
N ALA A 161 15.38 -1.49 -10.14
CA ALA A 161 14.20 -0.83 -9.58
C ALA A 161 14.37 -0.40 -8.10
N PHE A 162 15.34 -1.00 -7.41
CA PHE A 162 15.66 -0.76 -6.01
C PHE A 162 17.00 -0.03 -5.81
N ASN A 163 17.65 0.45 -6.88
CA ASN A 163 19.00 1.03 -6.80
C ASN A 163 19.08 2.21 -5.82
N CYS A 164 18.00 2.98 -5.65
CA CYS A 164 17.95 4.10 -4.72
C CYS A 164 18.24 3.74 -3.26
N TYR A 165 18.12 2.46 -2.87
CA TYR A 165 18.43 2.01 -1.50
C TYR A 165 19.88 1.54 -1.34
N ILE A 166 20.59 1.25 -2.44
CA ILE A 166 21.97 0.73 -2.40
C ILE A 166 23.00 1.71 -2.97
N THR A 167 22.55 2.78 -3.63
CA THR A 167 23.42 3.88 -4.06
C THR A 167 23.81 4.78 -2.88
N ASN A 168 24.92 5.51 -3.01
CA ASN A 168 25.41 6.50 -2.02
C ASN A 168 25.70 5.92 -0.62
N GLY A 169 26.52 4.86 -0.55
CA GLY A 169 26.98 4.26 0.71
C GLY A 169 26.26 2.96 1.03
N GLY A 170 25.03 2.77 0.58
CA GLY A 170 24.24 1.56 0.85
C GLY A 170 23.17 1.77 1.91
N TRP A 171 22.28 0.79 2.06
CA TRP A 171 21.10 0.92 2.91
C TRP A 171 21.42 0.95 4.41
N ASP A 172 22.63 0.51 4.78
CA ASP A 172 23.13 0.34 6.14
C ASP A 172 23.94 1.55 6.67
N HIS A 173 24.21 2.56 5.84
CA HIS A 173 24.95 3.77 6.23
C HIS A 173 24.09 4.82 6.96
N VAL A 174 22.85 4.47 7.30
CA VAL A 174 21.90 5.35 7.99
C VAL A 174 21.89 5.07 9.49
N PRO A 175 21.84 6.10 10.36
CA PRO A 175 21.69 5.89 11.79
C PRO A 175 20.38 5.18 12.11
N MET A 176 20.50 4.03 12.77
CA MET A 176 19.40 3.18 13.21
C MET A 176 19.15 3.35 14.72
N SER A 177 17.90 3.19 15.15
CA SER A 177 17.54 3.12 16.56
C SER A 177 18.20 1.94 17.25
N TYR A 178 18.09 1.92 18.57
CA TYR A 178 18.56 0.80 19.39
C TYR A 178 18.02 -0.54 18.90
N VAL A 179 16.71 -0.66 18.63
CA VAL A 179 16.13 -1.96 18.23
C VAL A 179 16.64 -2.41 16.86
N LEU A 180 16.64 -1.51 15.86
CA LEU A 180 17.13 -1.83 14.53
C LEU A 180 18.63 -2.19 14.54
N SER A 181 19.43 -1.44 15.30
CA SER A 181 20.86 -1.72 15.44
C SER A 181 21.11 -3.03 16.18
N GLN A 182 20.33 -3.38 17.22
CA GLN A 182 20.44 -4.69 17.84
C GLN A 182 20.16 -5.81 16.83
N VAL A 183 19.11 -5.70 16.00
CA VAL A 183 18.82 -6.71 14.95
C VAL A 183 19.93 -6.78 13.90
N TYR A 184 20.54 -5.64 13.57
CA TYR A 184 21.66 -5.57 12.63
C TYR A 184 22.88 -6.29 13.21
N TRP A 185 23.20 -6.05 14.49
CA TRP A 185 24.38 -6.58 15.17
C TRP A 185 24.21 -7.96 15.79
N TYR A 186 22.98 -8.42 16.04
CA TYR A 186 22.64 -9.66 16.77
C TYR A 186 23.37 -10.92 16.26
N GLN A 187 23.82 -10.91 15.00
CA GLN A 187 24.65 -11.98 14.43
C GLN A 187 25.82 -11.47 13.56
N ASN A 188 26.01 -10.16 13.44
CA ASN A 188 27.16 -9.55 12.77
C ASN A 188 28.34 -9.42 13.74
N SER A 189 28.74 -10.55 14.34
CA SER A 189 30.11 -10.65 14.88
C SER A 189 31.08 -10.45 13.71
N PRO A 190 32.24 -9.79 13.87
CA PRO A 190 33.18 -9.49 12.78
C PRO A 190 33.58 -10.71 11.90
N ALA A 191 33.34 -11.94 12.37
CA ALA A 191 33.56 -13.18 11.64
C ALA A 191 32.41 -13.65 10.72
N ASN A 192 31.19 -13.10 10.84
CA ASN A 192 29.98 -13.56 10.13
C ASN A 192 29.12 -12.38 9.62
N ASN A 193 29.64 -11.60 8.67
CA ASN A 193 28.90 -10.47 8.12
C ASN A 193 27.68 -10.97 7.29
N LYS A 194 26.48 -10.94 7.88
CA LYS A 194 25.23 -11.49 7.35
C LYS A 194 24.53 -10.55 6.36
N TYR A 195 24.88 -9.27 6.44
CA TYR A 195 24.28 -8.20 5.66
C TYR A 195 25.34 -7.50 4.82
N ASP A 196 25.00 -7.26 3.56
CA ASP A 196 25.76 -6.40 2.65
C ASP A 196 24.91 -5.16 2.34
N GLY A 197 25.40 -3.99 2.77
CA GLY A 197 24.79 -2.68 2.52
C GLY A 197 24.55 -2.35 1.05
N GLN A 198 25.25 -3.03 0.14
CA GLN A 198 25.14 -2.87 -1.31
C GLN A 198 24.14 -3.85 -1.96
N GLN A 199 23.48 -4.71 -1.18
CA GLN A 199 22.55 -5.71 -1.69
C GLN A 199 21.12 -5.53 -1.17
N ILE A 200 20.15 -5.46 -2.09
CA ILE A 200 18.72 -5.36 -1.76
C ILE A 200 18.19 -6.61 -1.08
N THR A 201 18.71 -7.78 -1.45
CA THR A 201 18.39 -9.04 -0.78
C THR A 201 18.82 -9.04 0.68
N SER A 202 19.91 -8.34 1.02
CA SER A 202 20.33 -8.12 2.41
C SER A 202 19.38 -7.19 3.16
N LEU A 203 18.92 -6.10 2.54
CA LEU A 203 17.89 -5.23 3.13
C LEU A 203 16.57 -5.98 3.35
N MET A 204 16.12 -6.78 2.38
CA MET A 204 14.91 -7.62 2.53
C MET A 204 15.05 -8.60 3.71
N ARG A 205 16.21 -9.26 3.82
CA ARG A 205 16.52 -10.16 4.93
C ARG A 205 16.55 -9.42 6.27
N PHE A 206 17.14 -8.23 6.29
CA PHE A 206 17.19 -7.37 7.47
C PHE A 206 15.77 -7.01 7.93
N CYS A 207 14.92 -6.48 7.03
CA CYS A 207 13.54 -6.12 7.34
C CYS A 207 12.73 -7.32 7.89
N ARG A 208 12.93 -8.51 7.31
CA ARG A 208 12.33 -9.75 7.83
C ARG A 208 12.82 -10.08 9.24
N ASN A 209 14.13 -9.97 9.51
CA ASN A 209 14.70 -10.22 10.83
C ASN A 209 14.24 -9.19 11.87
N VAL A 210 13.96 -7.95 11.46
CA VAL A 210 13.36 -6.94 12.34
C VAL A 210 12.01 -7.43 12.84
N PHE A 211 11.12 -7.89 11.95
CA PHE A 211 9.84 -8.46 12.37
C PHE A 211 9.99 -9.72 13.25
N GLU A 212 10.95 -10.59 12.93
CA GLU A 212 11.15 -11.83 13.68
C GLU A 212 11.76 -11.61 15.07
N HIS A 213 12.48 -10.51 15.31
CA HIS A 213 13.27 -10.34 16.53
C HIS A 213 12.96 -9.06 17.31
N TYR A 214 12.11 -8.14 16.84
CA TYR A 214 11.84 -6.89 17.56
C TYR A 214 11.35 -7.09 19.01
N HIS A 215 10.59 -8.16 19.26
CA HIS A 215 10.04 -8.46 20.57
C HIS A 215 11.12 -8.80 21.61
N GLN A 216 12.27 -9.34 21.17
CA GLN A 216 13.41 -9.65 22.03
C GLN A 216 14.04 -8.38 22.62
N TYR A 217 13.88 -7.25 21.93
CA TYR A 217 14.39 -5.94 22.32
C TYR A 217 13.31 -5.01 22.84
N ARG A 218 12.14 -5.56 23.22
CA ARG A 218 10.96 -4.79 23.70
C ARG A 218 10.55 -3.67 22.73
N GLY A 219 10.72 -3.92 21.43
CA GLY A 219 10.45 -2.94 20.39
C GLY A 219 8.98 -2.60 20.26
N ASN A 220 8.66 -1.31 20.12
CA ASN A 220 7.31 -0.86 19.77
C ASN A 220 7.15 -0.91 18.25
N VAL A 221 6.18 -1.70 17.77
CA VAL A 221 5.90 -1.92 16.35
C VAL A 221 5.69 -0.61 15.58
N ASN A 222 4.94 0.34 16.14
CA ASN A 222 4.65 1.61 15.46
C ASN A 222 5.91 2.47 15.33
N LEU A 223 6.76 2.51 16.36
CA LEU A 223 8.01 3.27 16.31
C LEU A 223 9.00 2.67 15.31
N ILE A 224 9.13 1.35 15.30
CA ILE A 224 9.99 0.63 14.37
C ILE A 224 9.52 0.85 12.93
N GLU A 225 8.24 0.67 12.67
CA GLU A 225 7.68 0.81 11.33
C GLU A 225 7.80 2.25 10.81
N ASN A 226 7.54 3.25 11.66
CA ASN A 226 7.77 4.66 11.33
C ASN A 226 9.24 4.94 11.00
N GLU A 227 10.17 4.36 11.77
CA GLU A 227 11.58 4.51 11.50
C GLU A 227 12.00 3.84 10.19
N MET A 228 11.57 2.59 9.94
CA MET A 228 11.87 1.88 8.70
C MET A 228 11.38 2.65 7.48
N ARG A 229 10.20 3.28 7.58
CA ARG A 229 9.68 4.16 6.54
C ARG A 229 10.48 5.44 6.37
N ARG A 230 11.05 6.00 7.43
CA ARG A 230 11.94 7.16 7.35
C ARG A 230 13.27 6.79 6.68
N LEU A 231 13.81 5.63 7.03
CA LEU A 231 15.10 5.14 6.54
C LEU A 231 15.04 4.65 5.08
N TRP A 232 14.00 3.88 4.74
CA TRP A 232 13.83 3.26 3.42
C TRP A 232 12.45 3.56 2.88
N PRO A 233 12.18 4.82 2.51
CA PRO A 233 10.83 5.23 2.19
C PRO A 233 10.36 4.62 0.88
N GLY A 234 9.12 4.10 0.86
CA GLY A 234 8.52 3.42 -0.30
C GLY A 234 9.03 1.99 -0.55
N PHE A 235 9.88 1.44 0.33
CA PHE A 235 10.51 0.14 0.07
C PHE A 235 9.49 -1.00 0.09
N LEU A 236 8.57 -1.01 1.06
CA LEU A 236 7.51 -2.01 1.14
C LEU A 236 6.55 -1.91 -0.05
N GLU A 237 6.17 -0.70 -0.44
CA GLU A 237 5.30 -0.42 -1.58
C GLU A 237 5.92 -0.93 -2.88
N THR A 238 7.22 -0.68 -3.07
CA THR A 238 7.98 -1.17 -4.24
C THR A 238 8.05 -2.70 -4.24
N LEU A 239 8.28 -3.34 -3.08
CA LEU A 239 8.26 -4.80 -2.97
C LEU A 239 6.89 -5.38 -3.35
N LEU A 240 5.81 -4.84 -2.78
CA LEU A 240 4.44 -5.29 -3.06
C LEU A 240 4.01 -5.10 -4.52
N TYR A 241 4.56 -4.09 -5.20
CA TYR A 241 4.29 -3.89 -6.62
C TYR A 241 4.89 -5.01 -7.50
N TYR A 242 6.05 -5.56 -7.12
CA TYR A 242 6.75 -6.59 -7.91
C TYR A 242 6.62 -8.02 -7.38
N TYR A 243 6.10 -8.22 -6.16
CA TYR A 243 5.89 -9.52 -5.52
C TYR A 243 4.56 -10.16 -5.94
#